data_AF-A0A352Y094-F1
#
_entry.id   AF-A0A352Y094-F1
#
_cell.length_a   1.000
_cell.length_b   1.000
_cell.length_c   1.000
_cell.angle_alpha   90.00
_cell.angle_beta   90.00
_cell.angle_gamma   90.00
#
_symmetry.space_group_name_H-M   'P 1'
#
loop_
_entity.id
_entity.type
_entity.pdbx_description
1 polymer ?
#
loop_
_entity_poly.entity_id
_entity_poly.type
_entity_poly.pdbx_seq_one_letter_code
_entity_poly.pdbx_strand_id
1 'polypeptide(L)'
;MISNNDAQQSGARESGQRPNAIYAPVPLHTPASTPYPAPRRHLLRTMLISALLIMLVASAVAAGALAYSAGNQVSVRIGNQQSALIDLRQSFPISPYLLGANVFPATSTLATDQVSSGFMSYGSHVTNGLRSAHVKLLRFPGGDWGELHAYSFDQLNAFSNLLGQVNADGMIQVPLSDPSGQAGSTGSLASRASNAGLTVDY
;
A
#
# COMPACT_ATOMS: atom_id res chain seq x y z
N MET A 1 -25.67 -49.11 38.25
CA MET A 1 -27.14 -49.20 38.05
C MET A 1 -27.36 -50.27 36.99
N ILE A 2 -28.05 -51.33 37.38
CA ILE A 2 -28.21 -52.60 36.66
C ILE A 2 -29.24 -52.43 35.53
N SER A 3 -28.99 -53.02 34.36
CA SER A 3 -30.06 -53.67 33.59
C SER A 3 -29.47 -54.72 32.64
N ASN A 4 -29.51 -55.97 33.10
CA ASN A 4 -29.48 -57.18 32.28
C ASN A 4 -30.82 -57.31 31.55
N ASN A 5 -30.82 -57.93 30.37
CA ASN A 5 -31.83 -58.92 30.03
C ASN A 5 -31.33 -59.85 28.91
N ASP A 6 -30.86 -61.01 29.33
CA ASP A 6 -30.91 -62.25 28.57
C ASP A 6 -32.29 -62.89 28.78
N ALA A 7 -32.89 -63.40 27.70
CA ALA A 7 -33.88 -64.49 27.73
C ALA A 7 -33.80 -65.17 26.34
N GLN A 8 -33.08 -66.27 26.20
CA GLN A 8 -33.56 -67.65 26.39
C GLN A 8 -34.97 -67.90 25.86
N GLN A 9 -35.07 -68.72 24.80
CA GLN A 9 -35.93 -69.90 24.86
C GLN A 9 -35.42 -71.02 23.96
N SER A 10 -35.24 -72.15 24.62
CA SER A 10 -34.76 -73.43 24.12
C SER A 10 -35.93 -74.41 23.95
N GLY A 11 -35.71 -75.47 23.17
CA GLY A 11 -36.54 -76.69 23.14
C GLY A 11 -37.46 -76.75 21.92
N ALA A 12 -37.80 -77.89 21.33
CA ALA A 12 -37.50 -79.30 21.54
C ALA A 12 -37.82 -80.02 20.20
N ARG A 13 -36.97 -80.94 19.73
CA ARG A 13 -37.21 -82.40 19.59
C ARG A 13 -38.32 -82.87 18.61
N GLU A 14 -38.04 -84.06 18.07
CA GLU A 14 -38.98 -85.05 17.48
C GLU A 14 -39.33 -84.86 15.99
N SER A 15 -38.77 -85.66 15.07
CA SER A 15 -39.02 -87.08 14.75
C SER A 15 -40.25 -87.31 13.87
N GLY A 16 -40.09 -88.15 12.84
CA GLY A 16 -41.20 -88.95 12.33
C GLY A 16 -41.89 -88.45 11.04
N GLN A 17 -41.37 -88.90 9.91
CA GLN A 17 -42.08 -89.84 9.01
C GLN A 17 -43.57 -89.59 8.66
N ARG A 18 -43.78 -89.08 7.41
CA ARG A 18 -44.85 -89.41 6.41
C ARG A 18 -46.32 -89.03 6.74
N PRO A 19 -47.27 -89.02 5.77
CA PRO A 19 -47.19 -89.03 4.29
C PRO A 19 -48.10 -87.98 3.57
N ASN A 20 -47.86 -87.83 2.26
CA ASN A 20 -48.80 -87.48 1.17
C ASN A 20 -50.03 -86.59 1.48
N ALA A 21 -49.94 -85.32 1.08
CA ALA A 21 -51.10 -84.51 0.72
C ALA A 21 -50.99 -84.10 -0.77
N ILE A 22 -52.06 -84.40 -1.49
CA ILE A 22 -52.30 -84.19 -2.91
C ILE A 22 -52.30 -82.67 -3.19
N TYR A 23 -51.33 -82.17 -3.96
CA TYR A 23 -51.27 -80.78 -4.40
C TYR A 23 -52.09 -80.59 -5.69
N ALA A 24 -53.21 -79.88 -5.59
CA ALA A 24 -53.83 -79.21 -6.73
C ALA A 24 -53.08 -77.88 -7.02
N PRO A 25 -52.88 -77.45 -8.29
CA PRO A 25 -51.99 -76.35 -8.62
C PRO A 25 -52.75 -75.04 -8.89
N VAL A 26 -52.50 -73.96 -8.14
CA VAL A 26 -52.89 -72.57 -8.51
C VAL A 26 -52.07 -71.56 -7.67
N PRO A 27 -51.71 -70.34 -8.13
CA PRO A 27 -51.18 -69.88 -9.42
C PRO A 27 -49.75 -69.28 -9.29
N LEU A 28 -49.04 -69.13 -10.41
CA LEU A 28 -47.76 -68.41 -10.49
C LEU A 28 -47.93 -66.93 -10.12
N HIS A 29 -47.36 -66.49 -9.01
CA HIS A 29 -47.11 -65.07 -8.77
C HIS A 29 -45.95 -64.61 -9.68
N THR A 30 -46.24 -63.82 -10.70
CA THR A 30 -45.24 -63.01 -11.41
C THR A 30 -44.66 -61.98 -10.45
N PRO A 31 -43.35 -61.99 -10.15
CA PRO A 31 -42.76 -60.90 -9.38
C PRO A 31 -42.75 -59.63 -10.24
N ALA A 32 -43.21 -58.54 -9.67
CA ALA A 32 -43.08 -57.20 -10.24
C ALA A 32 -41.59 -56.93 -10.50
N SER A 33 -41.25 -56.62 -11.75
CA SER A 33 -39.93 -56.14 -12.14
C SER A 33 -39.67 -54.80 -11.44
N THR A 34 -38.71 -54.76 -10.53
CA THR A 34 -38.15 -53.53 -9.97
C THR A 34 -37.48 -52.72 -11.09
N PRO A 35 -37.67 -51.38 -11.17
CA PRO A 35 -36.97 -50.59 -12.16
C PRO A 35 -35.48 -50.52 -11.79
N TYR A 36 -34.62 -50.97 -12.71
CA TYR A 36 -33.17 -50.78 -12.59
C TYR A 36 -32.83 -49.28 -12.47
N PRO A 37 -31.99 -48.86 -11.51
CA PRO A 37 -31.54 -47.47 -11.46
C PRO A 37 -30.60 -47.18 -12.64
N ALA A 38 -30.89 -46.10 -13.38
CA ALA A 38 -30.10 -45.62 -14.51
C ALA A 38 -28.63 -45.31 -14.10
N PRO A 39 -27.67 -45.29 -15.05
CA PRO A 39 -26.26 -45.50 -14.75
C PRO A 39 -25.62 -44.27 -14.11
N ARG A 40 -25.04 -44.45 -12.91
CA ARG A 40 -24.18 -43.47 -12.18
C ARG A 40 -23.00 -42.91 -12.99
N ARG A 41 -22.75 -43.41 -14.20
CA ARG A 41 -21.65 -43.01 -15.10
C ARG A 41 -21.75 -41.55 -15.55
N HIS A 42 -22.96 -41.01 -15.74
CA HIS A 42 -23.13 -39.60 -16.11
C HIS A 42 -22.76 -38.65 -14.97
N LEU A 43 -23.09 -39.00 -13.72
CA LEU A 43 -22.77 -38.21 -12.54
C LEU A 43 -21.25 -38.19 -12.26
N LEU A 44 -20.59 -39.33 -12.48
CA LEU A 44 -19.13 -39.45 -12.38
C LEU A 44 -18.42 -38.64 -13.48
N ARG A 45 -18.93 -38.65 -14.72
CA ARG A 45 -18.39 -37.83 -15.81
C ARG A 45 -18.56 -36.33 -15.53
N THR A 46 -19.72 -35.89 -15.07
CA THR A 46 -19.94 -34.47 -14.76
C THR A 46 -19.07 -34.01 -13.59
N MET A 47 -18.90 -34.83 -12.55
CA MET A 47 -17.97 -34.54 -11.44
C MET A 47 -16.51 -34.49 -11.90
N LEU A 48 -16.10 -35.38 -12.81
CA LEU A 48 -14.73 -35.38 -13.31
C LEU A 48 -14.46 -34.14 -14.18
N ILE A 49 -15.42 -33.77 -15.03
CA ILE A 49 -15.33 -32.57 -15.87
C ILE A 49 -15.30 -31.30 -15.02
N SER A 50 -16.15 -31.20 -13.98
CA SER A 50 -16.16 -30.03 -13.10
C SER A 50 -14.88 -29.93 -12.26
N ALA A 51 -14.37 -31.05 -11.76
CA ALA A 51 -13.08 -31.08 -11.06
C ALA A 51 -11.93 -30.65 -11.98
N LEU A 52 -11.92 -31.10 -13.24
CA LEU A 52 -10.93 -30.70 -14.23
C LEU A 52 -11.02 -29.21 -14.55
N LEU A 53 -12.24 -28.67 -14.67
CA LEU A 53 -12.47 -27.24 -14.90
C LEU A 53 -11.95 -26.40 -13.72
N ILE A 54 -12.22 -26.83 -12.48
CA ILE A 54 -11.72 -26.14 -11.28
C ILE A 54 -10.19 -26.16 -11.24
N MET A 55 -9.56 -27.31 -11.51
CA MET A 55 -8.09 -27.38 -11.60
C MET A 55 -7.54 -26.48 -12.70
N LEU A 56 -8.20 -26.43 -13.86
CA LEU A 56 -7.78 -25.60 -14.98
C LEU A 56 -7.83 -24.11 -14.61
N VAL A 57 -8.94 -23.66 -14.01
CA VAL A 57 -9.10 -22.27 -13.55
C VAL A 57 -8.07 -21.94 -12.48
N ALA A 58 -7.89 -22.80 -11.48
CA ALA A 58 -6.90 -22.58 -10.42
C ALA A 58 -5.47 -22.50 -10.98
N SER A 59 -5.13 -23.38 -11.93
CA SER A 59 -3.81 -23.37 -12.60
C SER A 59 -3.60 -22.11 -13.43
N ALA A 60 -4.63 -21.65 -14.16
CA ALA A 60 -4.57 -20.42 -14.93
C ALA A 60 -4.36 -19.20 -14.03
N VAL A 61 -5.06 -19.14 -12.88
CA VAL A 61 -4.88 -18.08 -11.88
C VAL A 61 -3.48 -18.12 -11.28
N ALA A 62 -2.98 -19.31 -10.90
CA ALA A 62 -1.63 -19.45 -10.34
C ALA A 62 -0.53 -19.07 -11.35
N ALA A 63 -0.66 -19.50 -12.60
CA ALA A 63 0.26 -19.13 -13.67
C ALA A 63 0.23 -17.61 -13.95
N GLY A 64 -0.96 -17.01 -13.97
CA GLY A 64 -1.13 -15.57 -14.12
C GLY A 64 -0.48 -14.78 -12.97
N ALA A 65 -0.65 -15.25 -11.72
CA ALA A 65 -0.03 -14.62 -10.56
C ALA A 65 1.51 -14.71 -10.59
N LEU A 66 2.07 -15.85 -11.00
CA LEU A 66 3.51 -16.05 -11.13
C LEU A 66 4.12 -15.20 -12.26
N ALA A 67 3.45 -15.14 -13.42
CA ALA A 67 3.86 -14.27 -14.52
C ALA A 67 3.82 -12.79 -14.10
N TYR A 68 2.79 -12.39 -13.33
CA TYR A 68 2.67 -11.05 -12.79
C TYR A 68 3.73 -10.73 -11.73
N SER A 69 4.14 -11.68 -10.89
CA SER A 69 5.20 -11.47 -9.90
C SER A 69 6.60 -11.41 -10.50
N ALA A 70 6.85 -12.13 -11.60
CA ALA A 70 8.16 -12.22 -12.23
C ALA A 70 8.70 -10.86 -12.74
N GLY A 71 7.83 -9.91 -13.05
CA GLY A 71 8.21 -8.55 -13.47
C GLY A 71 8.21 -7.50 -12.37
N ASN A 72 7.74 -7.85 -11.16
CA ASN A 72 7.37 -6.89 -10.12
C ASN A 72 8.12 -7.09 -8.79
N GLN A 73 9.13 -7.96 -8.77
CA GLN A 73 9.93 -8.23 -7.58
C GLN A 73 11.42 -8.10 -7.91
N VAL A 74 12.17 -7.39 -7.05
CA VAL A 74 13.62 -7.25 -7.15
C VAL A 74 14.26 -7.89 -5.94
N SER A 75 15.16 -8.84 -6.19
CA SER A 75 15.95 -9.47 -5.14
C SER A 75 17.20 -8.62 -4.87
N VAL A 76 17.29 -8.01 -3.69
CA VAL A 76 18.42 -7.19 -3.30
C VAL A 76 19.27 -7.94 -2.28
N ARG A 77 20.58 -7.99 -2.54
CA ARG A 77 21.58 -8.55 -1.63
C ARG A 77 22.65 -7.50 -1.38
N ILE A 78 22.84 -7.13 -0.11
CA ILE A 78 23.86 -6.16 0.30
C ILE A 78 25.01 -6.93 0.97
N GLY A 79 26.13 -7.07 0.25
CA GLY A 79 27.32 -7.78 0.72
C GLY A 79 27.03 -9.24 1.13
N ASN A 80 27.39 -9.59 2.37
CA ASN A 80 27.20 -10.92 2.94
C ASN A 80 25.83 -11.15 3.60
N GLN A 81 24.87 -10.23 3.45
CA GLN A 81 23.53 -10.42 3.99
C GLN A 81 22.69 -11.40 3.16
N GLN A 82 21.66 -11.97 3.80
CA GLN A 82 20.65 -12.77 3.10
C GLN A 82 19.88 -11.89 2.12
N SER A 83 19.46 -12.51 1.01
CA SER A 83 18.74 -11.81 -0.05
C SER A 83 17.35 -11.41 0.42
N ALA A 84 16.97 -10.14 0.21
CA ALA A 84 15.63 -9.64 0.48
C ALA A 84 14.87 -9.47 -0.84
N LEU A 85 13.61 -9.93 -0.89
CA LEU A 85 12.72 -9.66 -2.01
C LEU A 85 11.97 -8.35 -1.77
N ILE A 86 12.15 -7.40 -2.68
CA ILE A 86 11.45 -6.11 -2.68
C ILE A 86 10.32 -6.17 -3.70
N ASP A 87 9.09 -5.95 -3.24
CA ASP A 87 7.92 -5.84 -4.10
C ASP A 87 7.80 -4.42 -4.67
N LEU A 88 7.98 -4.27 -5.99
CA LEU A 88 7.92 -2.98 -6.67
C LEU A 88 6.50 -2.43 -6.78
N ARG A 89 5.46 -3.25 -6.53
CA ARG A 89 4.05 -2.81 -6.61
C ARG A 89 3.68 -1.83 -5.49
N GLN A 90 4.49 -1.76 -4.44
CA GLN A 90 4.30 -0.83 -3.33
C GLN A 90 5.09 0.47 -3.50
N SER A 91 5.65 0.74 -4.69
CA SER A 91 6.34 2.00 -4.94
C SER A 91 5.33 3.15 -5.09
N PHE A 92 5.53 4.23 -4.34
CA PHE A 92 4.83 5.48 -4.54
C PHE A 92 5.72 6.44 -5.35
N PRO A 93 5.16 7.29 -6.23
CA PRO A 93 5.91 8.36 -6.85
C PRO A 93 6.55 9.25 -5.78
N ILE A 94 7.88 9.33 -5.77
CA ILE A 94 8.61 10.21 -4.86
C ILE A 94 8.57 11.61 -5.46
N SER A 95 7.92 12.55 -4.77
CA SER A 95 7.91 13.96 -5.19
C SER A 95 9.35 14.51 -5.18
N PRO A 96 9.80 15.19 -6.26
CA PRO A 96 11.13 15.80 -6.29
C PRO A 96 11.31 16.85 -5.17
N TYR A 97 10.22 17.43 -4.68
CA TYR A 97 10.22 18.42 -3.60
C TYR A 97 10.51 17.83 -2.22
N LEU A 98 10.56 16.49 -2.07
CA LEU A 98 11.01 15.85 -0.83
C LEU A 98 12.49 16.14 -0.55
N LEU A 99 13.28 16.41 -1.60
CA LEU A 99 14.69 16.78 -1.51
C LEU A 99 14.82 18.30 -1.60
N GLY A 100 14.28 18.99 -0.59
CA GLY A 100 14.38 20.43 -0.44
C GLY A 100 15.50 20.86 0.50
N ALA A 101 15.90 22.12 0.41
CA ALA A 101 16.83 22.74 1.34
C ALA A 101 16.31 24.10 1.83
N ASN A 102 16.62 24.44 3.08
CA ASN A 102 16.41 25.78 3.59
C ASN A 102 17.61 26.65 3.25
N VAL A 103 17.37 27.86 2.78
CA VAL A 103 18.41 28.84 2.47
C VAL A 103 18.15 30.13 3.22
N PHE A 104 19.23 30.81 3.59
CA PHE A 104 19.18 32.09 4.30
C PHE A 104 19.60 33.24 3.38
N PRO A 105 19.29 34.51 3.73
CA PRO A 105 19.73 35.69 2.99
C PRO A 105 21.21 35.67 2.61
N ALA A 106 21.55 36.24 1.46
CA ALA A 106 22.92 36.21 0.93
C ALA A 106 23.83 37.21 1.65
N THR A 107 25.04 36.80 2.08
CA THR A 107 25.96 37.60 2.94
C THR A 107 26.36 38.99 2.43
N SER A 108 26.05 39.32 1.18
CA SER A 108 26.33 40.62 0.54
C SER A 108 25.09 41.48 0.31
N THR A 109 23.93 41.05 0.81
CA THR A 109 22.67 41.80 0.65
C THR A 109 22.39 42.63 1.89
N LEU A 110 21.83 43.82 1.69
CA LEU A 110 21.48 44.71 2.79
C LEU A 110 20.26 44.13 3.53
N ALA A 111 20.42 43.76 4.80
CA ALA A 111 19.30 43.67 5.73
C ALA A 111 19.16 44.99 6.47
N THR A 112 17.93 45.33 6.81
CA THR A 112 17.64 46.40 7.78
C THR A 112 18.26 46.10 9.15
N ASP A 113 18.48 44.82 9.49
CA ASP A 113 19.10 44.35 10.74
C ASP A 113 20.43 43.61 10.49
N GLN A 114 21.55 44.32 10.62
CA GLN A 114 22.89 43.85 10.22
C GLN A 114 23.66 42.99 11.23
N VAL A 115 23.30 42.93 12.52
CA VAL A 115 24.33 42.65 13.54
C VAL A 115 24.48 41.16 13.95
N SER A 116 23.59 40.24 13.55
CA SER A 116 23.72 38.83 13.99
C SER A 116 22.87 37.81 13.21
N SER A 117 22.61 38.08 11.94
CA SER A 117 21.65 37.35 11.13
C SER A 117 22.34 36.20 10.37
N GLY A 118 21.74 35.01 10.36
CA GLY A 118 22.29 33.75 9.83
C GLY A 118 22.45 33.70 8.30
N PHE A 119 23.11 34.70 7.72
CA PHE A 119 23.34 34.87 6.29
C PHE A 119 24.20 33.73 5.69
N MET A 120 23.93 33.38 4.44
CA MET A 120 24.60 32.31 3.69
C MET A 120 25.35 32.86 2.47
N SER A 121 26.48 32.28 2.11
CA SER A 121 27.15 32.60 0.85
C SER A 121 26.49 31.87 -0.32
N TYR A 122 26.18 32.57 -1.41
CA TYR A 122 25.68 31.97 -2.65
C TYR A 122 26.81 31.70 -3.66
N GLY A 123 28.04 31.51 -3.16
CA GLY A 123 29.20 31.19 -3.99
C GLY A 123 29.10 29.82 -4.68
N SER A 124 30.01 29.60 -5.62
CA SER A 124 30.07 28.40 -6.48
C SER A 124 30.06 27.08 -5.70
N HIS A 125 30.69 27.03 -4.52
CA HIS A 125 30.69 25.83 -3.69
C HIS A 125 29.27 25.42 -3.25
N VAL A 126 28.45 26.38 -2.84
CA VAL A 126 27.08 26.13 -2.39
C VAL A 126 26.18 25.78 -3.56
N THR A 127 26.25 26.54 -4.66
CA THR A 127 25.41 26.31 -5.84
C THR A 127 25.73 24.99 -6.52
N ASN A 128 27.01 24.63 -6.64
CA ASN A 128 27.43 23.32 -7.15
C ASN A 128 27.01 22.19 -6.21
N GLY A 129 27.13 22.39 -4.90
CA GLY A 129 26.66 21.43 -3.89
C GLY A 129 25.17 21.14 -4.06
N LEU A 130 24.33 22.17 -4.08
CA LEU A 130 22.87 22.05 -4.26
C LEU A 130 22.50 21.37 -5.59
N ARG A 131 23.20 21.71 -6.68
CA ARG A 131 23.01 21.06 -7.99
C ARG A 131 23.39 19.58 -7.96
N SER A 132 24.54 19.26 -7.38
CA SER A 132 25.05 17.88 -7.31
C SER A 132 24.18 16.98 -6.43
N ALA A 133 23.58 17.56 -5.39
CA ALA A 133 22.61 16.89 -4.53
C ALA A 133 21.21 16.80 -5.15
N HIS A 134 21.02 17.31 -6.37
CA HIS A 134 19.73 17.37 -7.07
C HIS A 134 18.62 18.01 -6.25
N VAL A 135 18.93 19.06 -5.48
CA VAL A 135 17.92 19.81 -4.72
C VAL A 135 16.96 20.49 -5.69
N LYS A 136 15.66 20.26 -5.52
CA LYS A 136 14.61 20.78 -6.41
C LYS A 136 13.72 21.84 -5.79
N LEU A 137 13.79 22.04 -4.48
CA LEU A 137 13.03 23.05 -3.78
C LEU A 137 13.93 23.80 -2.80
N LEU A 138 13.96 25.12 -2.90
CA LEU A 138 14.63 25.98 -1.91
C LEU A 138 13.57 26.76 -1.14
N ARG A 139 13.57 26.62 0.19
CA ARG A 139 12.75 27.44 1.09
C ARG A 139 13.55 28.64 1.57
N PHE A 140 13.01 29.83 1.40
CA PHE A 140 13.63 31.09 1.77
C PHE A 140 12.71 31.98 2.61
N PRO A 141 13.21 32.63 3.67
CA PRO A 141 14.38 32.23 4.44
C PRO A 141 14.11 30.93 5.22
N GLY A 142 15.17 30.29 5.70
CA GLY A 142 15.07 29.18 6.65
C GLY A 142 14.68 29.63 8.06
N GLY A 143 14.01 28.74 8.79
CA GLY A 143 13.71 28.90 10.22
C GLY A 143 12.83 30.10 10.54
N ASP A 144 13.01 30.67 11.73
CA ASP A 144 12.21 31.80 12.22
C ASP A 144 12.74 33.16 11.74
N TRP A 145 13.76 33.16 10.88
CA TRP A 145 14.37 34.41 10.39
C TRP A 145 13.32 35.30 9.71
N GLY A 146 12.44 34.69 8.92
CA GLY A 146 11.39 35.39 8.17
C GLY A 146 10.28 35.98 9.02
N GLU A 147 10.15 35.56 10.28
CA GLU A 147 9.21 36.19 11.22
C GLU A 147 9.84 37.40 11.93
N LEU A 148 11.16 37.39 12.08
CA LEU A 148 11.88 38.41 12.86
C LEU A 148 12.36 39.59 12.01
N HIS A 149 12.39 39.45 10.68
CA HIS A 149 13.00 40.44 9.79
C HIS A 149 12.19 40.63 8.51
N ALA A 150 12.15 41.86 8.02
CA ALA A 150 11.62 42.17 6.69
C ALA A 150 12.65 41.87 5.60
N TYR A 151 12.19 41.32 4.46
CA TYR A 151 13.05 41.06 3.31
C TYR A 151 13.33 42.34 2.54
N SER A 152 14.59 42.55 2.17
CA SER A 152 14.94 43.59 1.20
C SER A 152 14.79 43.08 -0.23
N PHE A 153 14.60 44.00 -1.18
CA PHE A 153 14.52 43.66 -2.60
C PHE A 153 15.82 42.99 -3.10
N ASP A 154 16.97 43.38 -2.57
CA ASP A 154 18.26 42.76 -2.90
C ASP A 154 18.33 41.29 -2.47
N GLN A 155 17.74 40.96 -1.32
CA GLN A 155 17.68 39.58 -0.81
C GLN A 155 16.80 38.70 -1.70
N LEU A 156 15.64 39.21 -2.10
CA LEU A 156 14.73 38.49 -3.00
C LEU A 156 15.35 38.30 -4.39
N ASN A 157 16.09 39.30 -4.89
CA ASN A 157 16.82 39.18 -6.16
C ASN A 157 17.95 38.16 -6.09
N ALA A 158 18.73 38.18 -5.00
CA ALA A 158 19.78 37.19 -4.78
C ALA A 158 19.21 35.77 -4.71
N PHE A 159 18.05 35.59 -4.06
CA PHE A 159 17.36 34.31 -4.01
C PHE A 159 16.85 33.87 -5.40
N SER A 160 16.23 34.76 -6.17
CA SER A 160 15.80 34.48 -7.55
C SER A 160 16.97 34.03 -8.44
N ASN A 161 18.11 34.70 -8.35
CA ASN A 161 19.33 34.30 -9.06
C ASN A 161 19.84 32.92 -8.63
N LEU A 162 19.77 32.60 -7.34
CA LEU A 162 20.13 31.28 -6.82
C LEU A 162 19.25 30.17 -7.41
N LEU A 163 17.93 30.39 -7.48
CA LEU A 163 16.99 29.44 -8.09
C LEU A 163 17.37 29.13 -9.54
N GLY A 164 17.67 30.17 -10.32
CA GLY A 164 18.13 30.02 -11.71
C GLY A 164 19.45 29.27 -11.84
N GLN A 165 20.41 29.51 -10.93
CA GLN A 165 21.71 28.83 -10.94
C GLN A 165 21.62 27.35 -10.56
N VAL A 166 20.73 27.01 -9.63
CA VAL A 166 20.55 25.64 -9.12
C VAL A 166 19.55 24.85 -9.97
N ASN A 167 18.71 25.52 -10.76
CA ASN A 167 17.56 24.94 -11.46
C ASN A 167 16.62 24.22 -10.48
N ALA A 168 16.17 25.00 -9.49
CA ALA A 168 15.27 24.59 -8.42
C ALA A 168 14.09 25.57 -8.34
N ASP A 169 12.96 25.09 -7.82
CA ASP A 169 11.80 25.90 -7.50
C ASP A 169 11.97 26.59 -6.14
N GLY A 170 11.28 27.72 -5.97
CA GLY A 170 11.36 28.55 -4.76
C GLY A 170 10.09 28.50 -3.95
N MET A 171 10.24 28.48 -2.62
CA MET A 171 9.15 28.72 -1.67
C MET A 171 9.57 29.84 -0.73
N ILE A 172 8.81 30.93 -0.71
CA ILE A 172 9.09 32.07 0.16
C ILE A 172 8.19 31.99 1.40
N GLN A 173 8.80 32.12 2.59
CA GLN A 173 8.05 32.27 3.83
C GLN A 173 7.53 33.68 3.95
N VAL A 174 6.23 33.81 4.19
CA VAL A 174 5.58 35.09 4.46
C VAL A 174 5.55 35.34 5.98
N PRO A 175 6.02 36.50 6.47
CA PRO A 175 5.89 36.86 7.88
C PRO A 175 4.42 36.93 8.30
N LEU A 176 4.07 36.22 9.37
CA LEU A 176 2.75 36.30 10.00
C LEU A 176 2.75 37.22 11.23
N SER A 177 3.94 37.57 11.73
CA SER A 177 4.16 38.53 12.80
C SER A 177 4.46 39.93 12.26
N ASP A 178 4.28 40.95 13.11
CA ASP A 178 4.63 42.32 12.75
C ASP A 178 6.15 42.51 12.92
N PRO A 179 6.90 42.87 11.86
CA PRO A 179 8.36 43.03 11.92
C PRO A 179 8.81 44.20 12.81
N SER A 180 7.89 45.00 13.37
CA SER A 180 8.18 46.08 14.32
C SER A 180 8.66 45.64 15.72
N GLY A 181 8.93 44.34 15.93
CA GLY A 181 9.78 43.88 17.03
C GLY A 181 9.07 43.39 18.30
N GLN A 182 7.75 43.20 18.29
CA GLN A 182 7.11 42.37 19.32
C GLN A 182 7.08 40.91 18.89
N ALA A 183 8.19 40.21 19.13
CA ALA A 183 8.25 38.76 18.99
C ALA A 183 7.05 38.12 19.74
N GLY A 184 6.13 37.52 19.00
CA GLY A 184 4.92 36.89 19.55
C GLY A 184 3.62 37.69 19.47
N SER A 185 3.63 38.95 18.99
CA SER A 185 2.38 39.62 18.61
C SER A 185 1.99 39.19 17.19
N THR A 186 0.87 38.46 17.07
CA THR A 186 0.31 38.20 15.75
C THR A 186 -0.22 39.53 15.22
N GLY A 187 0.41 40.06 14.16
CA GLY A 187 -0.05 41.27 13.51
C GLY A 187 -1.52 41.12 13.09
N SER A 188 -2.27 42.21 12.93
CA SER A 188 -3.68 42.13 12.55
C SER A 188 -3.87 41.29 11.27
N LEU A 189 -5.06 40.67 11.08
CA LEU A 189 -5.33 39.88 9.87
C LEU A 189 -5.09 40.71 8.58
N ALA A 190 -5.42 42.00 8.61
CA ALA A 190 -5.18 42.92 7.51
C ALA A 190 -3.68 43.11 7.23
N SER A 191 -2.87 43.27 8.28
CA SER A 191 -1.40 43.39 8.16
C SER A 191 -0.79 42.12 7.57
N ARG A 192 -1.23 40.93 8.02
CA ARG A 192 -0.76 39.64 7.49
C ARG A 192 -1.14 39.44 6.03
N ALA A 193 -2.38 39.79 5.65
CA ALA A 193 -2.84 39.70 4.27
C ALA A 193 -2.06 40.65 3.35
N SER A 194 -1.76 41.87 3.83
CA SER A 194 -0.93 42.83 3.10
C SER A 194 0.50 42.32 2.89
N ASN A 195 1.13 41.78 3.93
CA ASN A 195 2.48 41.22 3.84
C ASN A 195 2.54 40.00 2.90
N ALA A 196 1.50 39.15 2.93
CA ALA A 196 1.36 38.05 1.98
C ALA A 196 1.24 38.55 0.54
N GLY A 197 0.41 39.56 0.28
CA GLY A 197 0.25 40.15 -1.05
C GLY A 197 1.57 40.67 -1.62
N LEU A 198 2.34 41.42 -0.82
CA LEU A 198 3.64 41.95 -1.22
C LEU A 198 4.68 40.86 -1.56
N THR A 199 4.52 39.67 -0.99
CA THR A 199 5.44 38.55 -1.24
C THR A 199 5.00 37.70 -2.44
N VAL A 200 3.69 37.65 -2.73
CA VAL A 200 3.13 36.88 -3.86
C VAL A 200 3.33 37.60 -5.19
N ASP A 201 3.36 38.94 -5.18
CA ASP A 201 3.55 39.75 -6.40
C ASP A 201 5.03 39.86 -6.85
N TYR A 202 5.96 39.21 -6.15
CA TYR A 202 7.38 39.12 -6.47
C TYR A 202 7.71 37.81 -7.19
#